data_AF-A0A7J4TLV7-F1
#
_entry.id   AF-A0A7J4TLV7-F1
#
_cell.length_a   1.000
_cell.length_b   1.000
_cell.length_c   1.000
_cell.angle_alpha   90.00
_cell.angle_beta   90.00
_cell.angle_gamma   90.00
#
_symmetry.space_group_name_H-M   'P 1'
#
loop_
_entity.id
_entity.type
_entity.pdbx_description
1 polymer ?
#
loop_
_entity_poly.entity_id
_entity_poly.type
_entity_poly.pdbx_seq_one_letter_code
_entity_poly.pdbx_strand_id
1 'polypeptide(L)'
;MLRYAVPKATDGLHNINIIATDKAGNQAQTTLNFTADNTPSTLNPTMSQTLVKSGDKITITTTSDNETQSVKAYIQDNTYQLTKNQDNTWSMEYTTPTIGDGVYSILLITQDMVGNTNHKPLTFTVDNTPPVINTEINPESVKPGETINITVHASADTQSVVAIIATQRINLTCTNGT
;
A
#
# COMPACT_ATOMS: atom_id res chain seq x y z
N MET A 1 12.66 -5.98 45.51
CA MET A 1 11.87 -5.50 44.36
C MET A 1 11.19 -6.70 43.72
N LEU A 2 9.86 -6.66 43.53
CA LEU A 2 9.14 -7.71 42.79
C LEU A 2 9.17 -7.38 41.29
N ARG A 3 9.35 -8.38 40.44
CA ARG A 3 9.11 -8.30 38.99
C ARG A 3 7.93 -9.20 38.67
N TYR A 4 6.90 -8.66 38.04
CA TYR A 4 5.71 -9.39 37.62
C TYR A 4 5.48 -9.15 36.13
N ALA A 5 5.28 -10.21 35.36
CA ALA A 5 4.93 -10.14 33.95
C ALA A 5 3.41 -10.30 33.81
N VAL A 6 2.76 -9.27 33.27
CA VAL A 6 1.32 -9.32 32.98
C VAL A 6 1.10 -10.32 31.83
N PRO A 7 0.21 -11.31 31.97
CA PRO A 7 -0.10 -12.24 30.88
C PRO A 7 -0.67 -11.50 29.65
N LYS A 8 -0.27 -11.93 28.45
CA LYS A 8 -0.72 -11.37 27.15
C LYS A 8 -2.24 -11.43 26.88
N ALA A 9 -2.99 -12.17 27.68
CA ALA A 9 -4.41 -12.45 27.42
C ALA A 9 -5.37 -11.56 28.22
N THR A 10 -4.85 -10.60 28.98
CA THR A 10 -5.68 -9.73 29.82
C THR A 10 -5.51 -8.29 29.39
N ASP A 11 -6.53 -7.75 28.72
CA ASP A 11 -6.67 -6.32 28.48
C ASP A 11 -7.52 -5.69 29.59
N GLY A 12 -7.36 -4.38 29.77
CA GLY A 12 -8.16 -3.57 30.67
C GLY A 12 -7.47 -3.20 31.98
N LEU A 13 -8.25 -2.67 32.92
CA LEU A 13 -7.78 -2.17 34.21
C LEU A 13 -7.52 -3.33 35.19
N HIS A 14 -6.31 -3.34 35.75
CA HIS A 14 -5.88 -4.28 36.76
C HIS A 14 -5.55 -3.57 38.07
N ASN A 15 -5.95 -4.17 39.18
CA ASN A 15 -5.68 -3.68 40.52
C ASN A 15 -4.64 -4.58 41.21
N ILE A 16 -3.64 -3.97 41.83
CA ILE A 16 -2.65 -4.64 42.67
C ILE A 16 -2.97 -4.28 44.12
N ASN A 17 -3.36 -5.28 44.89
CA ASN A 17 -3.62 -5.12 46.32
C ASN A 17 -2.34 -5.39 47.12
N ILE A 18 -1.90 -4.43 47.94
CA ILE A 18 -0.72 -4.55 48.80
C ILE A 18 -1.18 -4.56 50.25
N ILE A 19 -0.89 -5.65 50.95
CA ILE A 19 -1.25 -5.85 52.36
C ILE A 19 0.03 -6.00 53.18
N ALA A 20 0.16 -5.20 54.23
CA ALA A 20 1.18 -5.34 55.27
C ALA A 20 0.51 -5.86 56.55
N THR A 21 1.10 -6.88 57.19
CA THR A 21 0.62 -7.44 58.47
C THR A 21 1.75 -7.36 59.48
N ASP A 22 1.50 -6.79 60.67
CA ASP A 22 2.49 -6.76 61.75
C ASP A 22 2.52 -8.07 62.56
N LYS A 23 3.42 -8.19 63.55
CA LYS A 23 3.54 -9.40 64.38
C LYS A 23 2.32 -9.68 65.26
N ALA A 24 1.54 -8.65 65.59
CA ALA A 24 0.32 -8.77 66.38
C ALA A 24 -0.92 -9.10 65.51
N GLY A 25 -0.76 -9.11 64.19
CA GLY A 25 -1.83 -9.39 63.22
C GLY A 25 -2.56 -8.16 62.71
N ASN A 26 -2.12 -6.93 63.03
CA ASN A 26 -2.74 -5.72 62.50
C ASN A 26 -2.39 -5.58 61.01
N GLN A 27 -3.38 -5.23 60.19
CA GLN A 27 -3.21 -5.08 58.75
C GLN A 27 -3.33 -3.63 58.29
N ALA A 28 -2.47 -3.24 57.36
CA ALA A 28 -2.61 -2.04 56.55
C ALA A 28 -2.67 -2.44 55.07
N GLN A 29 -3.51 -1.77 54.27
CA GLN A 29 -3.72 -2.07 52.87
C GLN A 29 -3.62 -0.82 52.00
N THR A 30 -3.05 -0.96 50.81
CA THR A 30 -3.10 0.04 49.74
C THR A 30 -3.28 -0.64 48.38
N THR A 31 -3.76 0.11 47.39
CA THR A 31 -4.02 -0.39 46.03
C THR A 31 -3.24 0.42 45.01
N LEU A 32 -2.64 -0.26 44.04
CA LEU A 32 -2.12 0.33 42.82
C LEU A 32 -2.96 -0.14 41.63
N ASN A 33 -2.97 0.63 40.55
CA ASN A 33 -3.64 0.25 39.31
C ASN A 33 -2.69 0.35 38.12
N PHE A 34 -2.96 -0.45 37.09
CA PHE A 34 -2.35 -0.35 35.78
C PHE A 34 -3.34 -0.84 34.72
N THR A 35 -3.20 -0.38 33.47
CA THR A 35 -3.96 -0.90 32.33
C THR A 35 -3.07 -1.78 31.48
N ALA A 36 -3.57 -2.94 31.10
CA ALA A 36 -2.95 -3.79 30.09
C ALA A 36 -3.69 -3.62 28.77
N ASP A 37 -2.93 -3.57 27.68
CA ASP A 37 -3.46 -3.43 26.33
C ASP A 37 -2.58 -4.25 25.39
N ASN A 38 -3.15 -5.33 24.86
CA ASN A 38 -2.51 -6.22 23.90
C ASN A 38 -3.19 -6.15 22.52
N THR A 39 -4.05 -5.16 22.28
CA THR A 39 -4.82 -5.04 21.04
C THR A 39 -4.06 -4.16 20.04
N PRO A 40 -3.52 -4.70 18.93
CA PRO A 40 -2.84 -3.88 17.95
C PRO A 40 -3.80 -2.99 17.17
N SER A 41 -3.32 -1.81 16.78
CA SER A 41 -4.09 -0.93 15.92
C SER A 41 -4.52 -1.56 14.59
N THR A 42 -5.70 -1.15 14.13
CA THR A 42 -6.29 -1.52 12.84
C THR A 42 -5.57 -0.87 11.66
N LEU A 43 -5.55 -1.56 10.52
CA LEU A 43 -4.95 -1.11 9.25
C LEU A 43 -5.87 -1.49 8.09
N ASN A 44 -6.34 -0.49 7.33
CA ASN A 44 -7.10 -0.69 6.09
C ASN A 44 -6.46 0.13 4.95
N PRO A 45 -5.35 -0.36 4.38
CA PRO A 45 -4.62 0.41 3.40
C PRO A 45 -5.16 0.31 1.97
N THR A 46 -4.93 1.38 1.20
CA THR A 46 -5.26 1.51 -0.21
C THR A 46 -4.12 2.21 -0.96
N MET A 47 -4.06 2.01 -2.27
CA MET A 47 -3.12 2.68 -3.18
C MET A 47 -3.87 3.35 -4.31
N SER A 48 -3.40 4.53 -4.75
CA SER A 48 -4.00 5.25 -5.88
C SER A 48 -3.87 4.51 -7.21
N GLN A 49 -2.80 3.73 -7.38
CA GLN A 49 -2.52 2.92 -8.55
C GLN A 49 -1.63 1.74 -8.17
N THR A 50 -1.73 0.66 -8.94
CA THR A 50 -0.96 -0.57 -8.72
C THR A 50 -0.12 -0.99 -9.92
N LEU A 51 -0.30 -0.35 -11.08
CA LEU A 51 0.55 -0.52 -12.27
C LEU A 51 1.17 0.83 -12.59
N VAL A 52 2.50 0.87 -12.62
CA VAL A 52 3.28 2.12 -12.71
C VAL A 52 4.51 1.93 -13.58
N LYS A 53 5.13 3.03 -14.00
CA LYS A 53 6.51 3.04 -14.51
C LYS A 53 7.41 3.89 -13.62
N SER A 54 8.71 3.84 -13.87
CA SER A 54 9.69 4.69 -13.19
C SER A 54 9.29 6.17 -13.24
N GLY A 55 9.35 6.86 -12.10
CA GLY A 55 8.97 8.26 -11.94
C GLY A 55 7.48 8.50 -11.64
N ASP A 56 6.61 7.50 -11.81
CA ASP A 56 5.21 7.62 -11.39
C ASP A 56 5.11 7.67 -9.87
N LYS A 57 4.08 8.37 -9.38
CA LYS A 57 3.81 8.58 -7.96
C LYS A 57 2.65 7.68 -7.51
N ILE A 58 2.88 6.93 -6.45
CA ILE A 58 1.87 6.11 -5.78
C ILE A 58 1.51 6.81 -4.48
N THR A 59 0.24 7.15 -4.31
CA THR A 59 -0.28 7.60 -3.01
C THR A 59 -0.73 6.37 -2.24
N ILE A 60 -0.13 6.17 -1.06
CA ILE A 60 -0.52 5.12 -0.12
C ILE A 60 -1.32 5.78 0.99
N THR A 61 -2.53 5.28 1.24
CA THR A 61 -3.42 5.76 2.31
C THR A 61 -3.85 4.61 3.20
N THR A 62 -4.07 4.85 4.48
CA THR A 62 -4.72 3.88 5.37
C THR A 62 -5.54 4.59 6.43
N THR A 63 -6.65 3.98 6.86
CA THR A 63 -7.31 4.36 8.12
C THR A 63 -6.70 3.58 9.27
N SER A 64 -6.76 4.17 10.47
CA SER A 64 -6.40 3.52 11.72
C SER A 64 -7.34 3.96 12.84
N ASP A 65 -7.24 3.31 14.00
CA ASP A 65 -7.86 3.79 15.24
C ASP A 65 -7.08 4.97 15.85
N ASN A 66 -7.68 5.57 16.89
CA ASN A 66 -7.12 6.70 17.63
C ASN A 66 -5.85 6.35 18.41
N GLU A 67 -5.68 5.08 18.79
CA GLU A 67 -4.57 4.59 19.60
C GLU A 67 -3.28 4.43 18.79
N THR A 68 -3.40 4.45 17.46
CA THR A 68 -2.27 4.40 16.53
C THR A 68 -1.35 5.61 16.71
N GLN A 69 -0.10 5.32 17.05
CA GLN A 69 0.96 6.30 17.27
C GLN A 69 1.81 6.52 16.02
N SER A 70 2.05 5.48 15.22
CA SER A 70 2.80 5.61 13.96
C SER A 70 2.38 4.58 12.92
N VAL A 71 2.52 4.97 11.65
CA VAL A 71 2.41 4.07 10.49
C VAL A 71 3.67 4.20 9.65
N LYS A 72 4.26 3.07 9.28
CA LYS A 72 5.46 2.98 8.43
C LYS A 72 5.20 2.07 7.25
N ALA A 73 5.78 2.39 6.10
CA ALA A 73 5.83 1.52 4.93
C ALA A 73 7.28 1.06 4.70
N TYR A 74 7.46 -0.24 4.51
CA TYR A 74 8.73 -0.83 4.09
C TYR A 74 8.64 -1.14 2.60
N ILE A 75 9.50 -0.51 1.81
CA ILE A 75 9.51 -0.59 0.34
C ILE A 75 10.96 -0.70 -0.11
N GLN A 76 11.32 -1.78 -0.81
CA GLN A 76 12.69 -2.01 -1.32
C GLN A 76 13.77 -1.75 -0.26
N ASP A 77 13.66 -2.41 0.90
CA ASP A 77 14.58 -2.29 2.05
C ASP A 77 14.64 -0.91 2.72
N ASN A 78 13.85 0.05 2.26
CA ASN A 78 13.75 1.39 2.84
C ASN A 78 12.49 1.52 3.70
N THR A 79 12.58 2.33 4.76
CA THR A 79 11.46 2.62 5.66
C THR A 79 10.97 4.05 5.45
N TYR A 80 9.68 4.20 5.22
CA TYR A 80 9.01 5.49 5.04
C TYR A 80 7.97 5.68 6.14
N GLN A 81 7.89 6.88 6.70
CA GLN A 81 6.83 7.23 7.65
C GLN A 81 5.64 7.81 6.89
N LEU A 82 4.43 7.38 7.25
CA LEU A 82 3.21 8.03 6.78
C LEU A 82 2.87 9.21 7.70
N THR A 83 2.27 10.24 7.13
CA THR A 83 1.81 11.42 7.85
C THR A 83 0.38 11.19 8.36
N LYS A 84 0.12 11.47 9.64
CA LYS A 84 -1.24 11.45 10.21
C LYS A 84 -2.03 12.66 9.75
N ASN A 85 -3.20 12.43 9.17
CA ASN A 85 -4.15 13.46 8.76
C ASN A 85 -5.20 13.72 9.86
N GLN A 86 -6.02 14.76 9.68
CA GLN A 86 -7.00 15.19 10.68
C GLN A 86 -8.17 14.21 10.90
N ASP A 87 -8.41 13.31 9.95
CA ASP A 87 -9.53 12.35 9.91
C ASP A 87 -9.13 10.92 10.34
N ASN A 88 -8.02 10.79 11.08
CA ASN A 88 -7.40 9.49 11.42
C ASN A 88 -7.01 8.63 10.21
N THR A 89 -6.86 9.25 9.05
CA THR A 89 -6.14 8.63 7.94
C THR A 89 -4.65 8.92 8.04
N TRP A 90 -3.86 8.07 7.40
CA TRP A 90 -2.43 8.23 7.23
C TRP A 90 -2.11 8.17 5.76
N SER A 91 -1.21 9.03 5.29
CA SER A 91 -0.83 9.06 3.89
C SER A 91 0.65 9.28 3.65
N MET A 92 1.14 8.77 2.53
CA MET A 92 2.42 9.15 1.95
C MET A 92 2.35 9.10 0.43
N GLU A 93 3.26 9.81 -0.22
CA GLU A 93 3.52 9.69 -1.65
C GLU A 93 4.86 8.96 -1.83
N TYR A 94 4.86 7.93 -2.68
CA TYR A 94 6.04 7.17 -3.07
C TYR A 94 6.30 7.37 -4.55
N THR A 95 7.44 7.98 -4.89
CA THR A 95 7.89 8.08 -6.28
C THR A 95 8.64 6.79 -6.65
N THR A 96 8.14 6.10 -7.67
CA THR A 96 8.74 4.84 -8.15
C THR A 96 10.16 5.13 -8.67
N PRO A 97 11.20 4.52 -8.10
CA PRO A 97 12.57 4.74 -8.57
C PRO A 97 12.81 4.07 -9.93
N THR A 98 13.98 4.31 -10.53
CA THR A 98 14.38 3.62 -11.75
C THR A 98 14.76 2.17 -11.43
N ILE A 99 13.80 1.28 -11.56
CA ILE A 99 13.91 -0.16 -11.25
C ILE A 99 13.31 -0.99 -12.38
N GLY A 100 13.74 -2.24 -12.51
CA GLY A 100 13.29 -3.13 -13.58
C GLY A 100 11.82 -3.52 -13.45
N ASP A 101 11.28 -4.05 -14.53
CA ASP A 101 9.89 -4.52 -14.56
C ASP A 101 9.68 -5.67 -13.58
N GLY A 102 8.53 -5.71 -12.94
CA GLY A 102 8.19 -6.76 -11.98
C GLY A 102 7.21 -6.33 -10.91
N VAL A 103 6.87 -7.27 -10.04
CA VAL A 103 5.98 -7.05 -8.89
C VAL A 103 6.82 -6.73 -7.66
N TYR A 104 6.51 -5.63 -6.99
CA TYR A 104 7.18 -5.15 -5.80
C TYR A 104 6.22 -5.14 -4.61
N SER A 105 6.72 -5.56 -3.45
CA SER A 105 5.96 -5.60 -2.20
C SER A 105 6.17 -4.35 -1.36
N ILE A 106 5.10 -3.94 -0.69
CA ILE A 106 5.11 -2.92 0.36
C ILE A 106 4.57 -3.58 1.63
N LEU A 107 5.27 -3.43 2.76
CA LEU A 107 4.76 -3.86 4.06
C LEU A 107 4.42 -2.63 4.90
N LEU A 108 3.13 -2.40 5.15
CA LEU A 108 2.71 -1.39 6.12
C LEU A 108 2.76 -1.98 7.53
N ILE A 109 3.25 -1.19 8.48
CA ILE A 109 3.33 -1.53 9.89
C ILE A 109 2.76 -0.38 10.72
N THR A 110 1.83 -0.67 11.63
CA THR A 110 1.37 0.24 12.67
C THR A 110 2.07 -0.06 13.99
N GLN A 111 2.16 0.97 14.83
CA GLN A 111 2.48 0.84 16.24
C GLN A 111 1.57 1.78 17.05
N ASP A 112 0.98 1.28 18.14
CA ASP A 112 0.19 2.06 19.10
C ASP A 112 1.07 2.70 20.20
N MET A 113 0.44 3.35 21.19
CA MET A 113 1.13 4.03 22.30
C MET A 113 1.82 3.08 23.30
N VAL A 114 1.38 1.83 23.42
CA VAL A 114 1.95 0.83 24.35
C VAL A 114 2.90 -0.14 23.65
N GLY A 115 3.04 -0.01 22.33
CA GLY A 115 3.99 -0.72 21.49
C GLY A 115 3.42 -1.93 20.75
N ASN A 116 2.10 -2.18 20.78
CA ASN A 116 1.53 -3.24 19.95
C ASN A 116 1.66 -2.88 18.48
N THR A 117 1.89 -3.88 17.64
CA THR A 117 2.12 -3.70 16.21
C THR A 117 1.19 -4.55 15.37
N ASN A 118 0.72 -4.00 14.25
CA ASN A 118 0.02 -4.75 13.21
C ASN A 118 0.69 -4.51 11.86
N HIS A 119 0.44 -5.37 10.88
CA HIS A 119 1.02 -5.22 9.55
C HIS A 119 0.07 -5.68 8.43
N LYS A 120 0.22 -5.06 7.24
CA LYS A 120 -0.52 -5.41 6.03
C LYS A 120 0.38 -5.34 4.80
N PRO A 121 0.42 -6.41 3.97
CA PRO A 121 1.13 -6.36 2.69
C PRO A 121 0.28 -5.65 1.62
N LEU A 122 0.95 -4.94 0.72
CA LEU A 122 0.45 -4.39 -0.53
C LEU A 122 1.43 -4.75 -1.65
N THR A 123 0.99 -4.70 -2.90
CA THR A 123 1.85 -4.94 -4.07
C THR A 123 1.55 -3.97 -5.19
N PHE A 124 2.59 -3.53 -5.89
CA PHE A 124 2.48 -2.79 -7.15
C PHE A 124 3.40 -3.42 -8.20
N THR A 125 3.03 -3.26 -9.46
CA THR A 125 3.79 -3.72 -10.62
C THR A 125 4.44 -2.53 -11.28
N VAL A 126 5.75 -2.64 -11.54
CA VAL A 126 6.47 -1.72 -12.41
C VAL A 126 6.52 -2.34 -13.80
N ASP A 127 6.13 -1.55 -14.78
CA ASP A 127 6.23 -1.86 -16.20
C ASP A 127 6.78 -0.63 -16.93
N ASN A 128 8.06 -0.70 -17.29
CA ASN A 128 8.75 0.32 -18.05
C ASN A 128 8.83 -0.03 -19.54
N THR A 129 8.41 -1.23 -19.94
CA THR A 129 8.54 -1.71 -21.31
C THR A 129 7.39 -1.16 -22.15
N PRO A 130 7.66 -0.31 -23.16
CA PRO A 130 6.60 0.16 -24.04
C PRO A 130 6.07 -0.98 -24.91
N PRO A 131 4.78 -0.94 -25.32
CA PRO A 131 4.25 -1.90 -26.25
C PRO A 131 4.98 -1.83 -27.60
N VAL A 132 5.12 -2.98 -28.25
CA VAL A 132 5.68 -3.10 -29.60
C VAL A 132 4.54 -3.05 -30.62
N ILE A 133 4.73 -2.28 -31.69
CA ILE A 133 3.75 -2.14 -32.77
C ILE A 133 4.40 -2.33 -34.14
N ASN A 134 3.78 -3.18 -34.96
CA ASN A 134 4.12 -3.42 -36.36
C ASN A 134 2.91 -3.10 -37.23
N THR A 135 3.12 -2.39 -38.34
CA THR A 135 2.05 -1.93 -39.21
C THR A 135 2.32 -2.27 -40.66
N GLU A 136 1.25 -2.55 -41.39
CA GLU A 136 1.28 -2.75 -42.84
C GLU A 136 0.17 -1.93 -43.49
N ILE A 137 0.44 -1.38 -44.68
CA ILE A 137 -0.54 -0.69 -45.50
C ILE A 137 -0.57 -1.31 -46.88
N ASN A 138 -1.77 -1.57 -47.40
CA ASN A 138 -1.93 -2.14 -48.74
C ASN A 138 -3.23 -1.66 -49.42
N PRO A 139 -3.17 -1.12 -50.64
CA PRO A 139 -1.95 -0.74 -51.38
C PRO A 139 -1.30 0.53 -50.83
N GLU A 140 0.01 0.70 -51.06
CA GLU A 140 0.79 1.88 -50.60
C GLU A 140 0.46 3.17 -51.36
N SER A 141 -0.18 3.08 -52.52
CA SER A 141 -0.56 4.22 -53.35
C SER A 141 -1.91 3.96 -53.99
N VAL A 142 -2.79 4.96 -53.89
CA VAL A 142 -4.17 4.94 -54.40
C VAL A 142 -4.53 6.28 -55.04
N LYS A 143 -5.50 6.27 -55.95
CA LYS A 143 -6.14 7.50 -56.44
C LYS A 143 -7.16 8.02 -55.43
N PRO A 144 -7.54 9.31 -55.49
CA PRO A 144 -8.63 9.83 -54.66
C PRO A 144 -9.93 9.02 -54.85
N GLY A 145 -10.53 8.56 -53.76
CA GLY A 145 -11.76 7.76 -53.75
C GLY A 145 -11.55 6.24 -53.70
N GLU A 146 -10.32 5.75 -53.84
CA GLU A 146 -9.98 4.34 -53.65
C GLU A 146 -9.70 4.02 -52.17
N THR A 147 -9.84 2.74 -51.79
CA THR A 147 -9.68 2.28 -50.41
C THR A 147 -8.28 1.73 -50.15
N ILE A 148 -7.78 1.94 -48.93
CA ILE A 148 -6.58 1.29 -48.40
C ILE A 148 -6.94 0.38 -47.23
N ASN A 149 -6.14 -0.64 -46.99
CA ASN A 149 -6.20 -1.46 -45.78
C ASN A 149 -4.99 -1.14 -44.90
N ILE A 150 -5.22 -0.98 -43.61
CA ILE A 150 -4.17 -0.82 -42.59
C ILE A 150 -4.28 -2.00 -41.65
N THR A 151 -3.24 -2.83 -41.60
CA THR A 151 -3.11 -3.92 -40.64
C THR A 151 -2.20 -3.47 -39.52
N VAL A 152 -2.61 -3.73 -38.28
CA VAL A 152 -1.79 -3.47 -37.09
C VAL A 152 -1.66 -4.74 -36.26
N HIS A 153 -0.42 -5.08 -35.95
CA HIS A 153 -0.04 -6.08 -34.96
C HIS A 153 0.62 -5.35 -33.79
N ALA A 154 0.09 -5.56 -32.59
CA ALA A 154 0.61 -4.96 -31.38
C ALA A 154 0.85 -6.04 -30.33
N SER A 155 1.79 -5.79 -29.42
CA SER A 155 2.07 -6.68 -28.30
C SER A 155 0.87 -6.76 -27.34
N ALA A 156 0.75 -7.88 -26.61
CA ALA A 156 -0.44 -8.21 -25.83
C ALA A 156 -0.78 -7.24 -24.69
N ASP A 157 0.21 -6.47 -24.22
CA ASP A 157 0.11 -5.40 -23.23
C ASP A 157 -0.43 -4.08 -23.81
N THR A 158 -0.65 -4.01 -25.13
CA THR A 158 -1.20 -2.82 -25.79
C THR A 158 -2.65 -2.58 -25.37
N GLN A 159 -2.91 -1.44 -24.73
CA GLN A 159 -4.26 -1.08 -24.30
C GLN A 159 -5.12 -0.52 -25.44
N SER A 160 -4.55 0.27 -26.36
CA SER A 160 -5.30 0.89 -27.45
C SER A 160 -4.38 1.28 -28.60
N VAL A 161 -4.87 1.17 -29.84
CA VAL A 161 -4.22 1.71 -31.02
C VAL A 161 -5.14 2.67 -31.75
N VAL A 162 -4.56 3.79 -32.18
CA VAL A 162 -5.27 4.85 -32.90
C VAL A 162 -4.47 5.26 -34.12
N ALA A 163 -5.13 5.27 -35.28
CA ALA A 163 -4.61 5.92 -36.49
C ALA A 163 -5.15 7.35 -36.59
N ILE A 164 -4.30 8.26 -37.06
CA ILE A 164 -4.68 9.63 -37.41
C ILE A 164 -4.46 9.78 -38.90
N ILE A 165 -5.55 9.88 -39.67
CA ILE A 165 -5.52 10.03 -41.13
C ILE A 165 -6.04 11.42 -41.47
N ALA A 166 -5.15 12.26 -42.02
CA ALA A 166 -5.36 13.70 -42.10
C ALA A 166 -5.69 14.30 -40.71
N THR A 167 -6.96 14.66 -40.46
CA THR A 167 -7.45 15.17 -39.18
C THR A 167 -8.36 14.19 -38.45
N GLN A 168 -8.65 13.03 -39.04
CA GLN A 168 -9.57 12.06 -38.48
C GLN A 168 -8.85 11.09 -37.55
N ARG A 169 -9.38 10.94 -36.33
CA ARG A 169 -8.95 9.94 -35.35
C ARG A 169 -9.77 8.67 -35.53
N ILE A 170 -9.10 7.54 -35.75
CA ILE A 170 -9.73 6.23 -35.97
C ILE A 170 -9.15 5.24 -34.97
N ASN A 171 -9.99 4.66 -34.11
CA ASN A 171 -9.58 3.58 -33.22
C ASN A 171 -9.47 2.28 -34.03
N LEU A 172 -8.33 1.59 -33.92
CA LEU A 172 -8.08 0.34 -34.64
C LEU A 172 -8.22 -0.85 -33.70
N THR A 173 -8.87 -1.91 -34.18
CA THR A 173 -8.84 -3.21 -33.51
C THR A 173 -7.55 -3.93 -33.88
N CYS A 174 -6.72 -4.25 -32.89
CA CYS A 174 -5.51 -5.03 -33.12
C CYS A 174 -5.83 -6.52 -33.12
N THR A 175 -5.12 -7.29 -33.93
CA THR A 175 -4.97 -8.72 -33.68
C THR A 175 -3.76 -8.87 -32.78
N ASN A 176 -3.95 -9.34 -31.55
CA ASN A 176 -2.83 -9.60 -30.65
C ASN A 176 -1.94 -10.65 -31.32
N GLY A 177 -0.73 -10.25 -31.69
CA GLY A 177 0.29 -11.20 -32.16
C GLY A 177 0.69 -12.10 -30.99
N THR A 178 0.75 -13.41 -31.22
CA THR A 178 1.30 -14.41 -30.29
C THR A 178 2.71 -14.07 -29.84
#